data_AF-A0A7G2MDG0-F1
#
_entry.id   AF-A0A7G2MDG0-F1
#
_cell.length_a   1.000
_cell.length_b   1.000
_cell.length_c   1.000
_cell.angle_alpha   90.00
_cell.angle_beta   90.00
_cell.angle_gamma   90.00
#
_symmetry.space_group_name_H-M   'P 1'
#
loop_
_entity.id
_entity.type
_entity.pdbx_description
1 polymer ?
#
loop_
_entity_poly.entity_id
_entity_poly.type
_entity_poly.pdbx_seq_one_letter_code
_entity_poly.pdbx_strand_id
1 'polypeptide(L)'
;MSIPHPVVLYPLHTDGQKRYCSSGHWDTGFTTVQENVGKVRNTGIELSMSYMVLSRPQDRTFLTLSLRAAHNKNRVVKISDSMKAYNEKMDEMAESDSKLVTKYYDGVSMNAIWAVRSLGIDPATGREIYLTKDGVSTYEYRAEDMVVCGDNLPKLRGSFGINLGYKGFGLNVMCMYELGAKMYNETLVDRVENVNMSYAVDKRVLEGRWQKPGDKVRFRSLKQVWDPEKQAYKVDEKTYATSRFVQKKNELNISSINFSYDFFRHAFVKKMGMERLSVAFYMNDVAKLSTIKTERGLSYPFARNYNFSLQMTF
;
A
#
# COMPACT_ATOMS: atom_id res chain seq x y z
N MET A 1 18.68 24.09 30.59
CA MET A 1 17.27 24.15 31.00
C MET A 1 16.44 23.48 29.90
N SER A 2 16.09 22.20 30.07
CA SER A 2 15.31 21.44 29.08
C SER A 2 13.83 21.76 29.28
N ILE A 3 13.23 22.44 28.31
CA ILE A 3 11.78 22.68 28.29
C ILE A 3 11.10 21.32 28.08
N PRO A 4 10.12 20.91 28.91
CA PRO A 4 9.35 19.70 28.67
C PRO A 4 8.51 19.91 27.39
N HIS A 5 8.77 19.11 26.35
CA HIS A 5 8.02 19.18 25.10
C HIS A 5 6.77 18.29 25.22
N PRO A 6 5.58 18.76 24.79
CA PRO A 6 4.35 18.02 24.98
C PRO A 6 4.35 16.78 24.08
N VAL A 7 4.28 15.60 24.69
CA VAL A 7 3.78 14.40 24.01
C VAL A 7 2.28 14.58 23.89
N VAL A 8 1.77 14.74 22.67
CA VAL A 8 0.33 14.90 22.45
C VAL A 8 -0.23 13.61 21.87
N LEU A 9 -1.20 13.04 22.59
CA LEU A 9 -1.96 11.87 22.20
C LEU A 9 -3.38 12.31 21.84
N TYR A 10 -3.82 12.03 20.61
CA TYR A 10 -5.18 12.33 20.16
C TYR A 10 -5.97 11.05 19.89
N PRO A 11 -7.15 10.87 20.50
CA PRO A 11 -8.11 9.87 20.05
C PRO A 11 -8.84 10.37 18.80
N LEU A 12 -8.88 9.56 17.75
CA LEU A 12 -9.73 9.81 16.58
C LEU A 12 -11.01 8.97 16.67
N HIS A 13 -12.17 9.62 16.58
CA HIS A 13 -13.47 8.95 16.47
C HIS A 13 -14.32 9.64 15.39
N THR A 14 -14.72 8.88 14.38
CA THR A 14 -15.68 9.33 13.36
C THR A 14 -16.65 8.20 13.04
N ASP A 15 -17.94 8.54 13.03
CA ASP A 15 -19.05 7.63 12.68
C ASP A 15 -19.75 8.17 11.42
N GLY A 16 -19.90 7.31 10.41
CA GLY A 16 -20.75 7.55 9.21
C GLY A 16 -20.01 7.54 7.87
N GLN A 17 -20.70 7.08 6.82
CA GLN A 17 -20.24 7.18 5.43
C GLN A 17 -21.44 7.33 4.48
N LYS A 18 -21.36 8.28 3.54
CA LYS A 18 -22.30 8.39 2.40
C LYS A 18 -21.59 7.88 1.14
N ARG A 19 -22.22 6.97 0.38
CA ARG A 19 -21.71 6.54 -0.94
C ARG A 19 -22.86 6.42 -1.95
N TYR A 20 -22.52 6.67 -3.20
CA TYR A 20 -23.41 6.67 -4.36
C TYR A 20 -23.64 5.23 -4.84
N CYS A 21 -24.90 4.81 -4.98
CA CYS A 21 -25.27 3.47 -5.45
C CYS A 21 -26.14 3.57 -6.70
N SER A 22 -25.80 2.85 -7.78
CA SER A 22 -26.60 2.85 -9.01
C SER A 22 -27.78 1.89 -8.91
N SER A 23 -29.00 2.40 -8.94
CA SER A 23 -30.24 1.62 -8.97
C SER A 23 -30.66 1.33 -10.42
N GLY A 24 -30.78 0.06 -10.78
CA GLY A 24 -31.38 -0.37 -12.04
C GLY A 24 -32.91 -0.32 -11.95
N HIS A 25 -33.50 0.82 -12.29
CA HIS A 25 -34.94 0.93 -12.58
C HIS A 25 -35.11 1.89 -13.75
N TRP A 26 -35.71 1.41 -14.83
CA TRP A 26 -35.73 2.06 -16.15
C TRP A 26 -36.69 3.26 -16.27
N ASP A 27 -37.39 3.65 -15.19
CA ASP A 27 -38.42 4.70 -15.21
C ASP A 27 -38.12 5.95 -14.36
N THR A 28 -36.91 6.08 -13.81
CA THR A 28 -36.50 7.37 -13.21
C THR A 28 -35.14 7.75 -13.80
N GLY A 29 -35.06 8.88 -14.50
CA GLY A 29 -33.86 9.37 -15.20
C GLY A 29 -32.67 9.75 -14.29
N PHE A 30 -32.55 9.12 -13.12
CA PHE A 30 -31.46 9.24 -12.17
C PHE A 30 -30.86 7.85 -11.92
N THR A 31 -29.69 7.58 -12.51
CA THR A 31 -28.99 6.28 -12.43
C THR A 31 -28.32 6.02 -11.08
N THR A 32 -28.56 6.83 -10.05
CA THR A 32 -27.87 6.74 -8.76
C THR A 32 -28.74 7.29 -7.61
N VAL A 33 -29.09 6.43 -6.66
CA VAL A 33 -29.81 6.79 -5.43
C VAL A 33 -28.82 6.85 -4.27
N GLN A 34 -28.91 7.90 -3.46
CA GLN A 34 -28.16 8.02 -2.21
C GLN A 34 -28.89 7.25 -1.12
N GLU A 35 -28.29 6.17 -0.63
CA GLU A 35 -28.74 5.47 0.59
C GLU A 35 -27.70 5.57 1.70
N ASN A 36 -28.14 5.45 2.96
CA ASN A 36 -27.25 5.31 4.10
C ASN A 36 -26.63 3.90 4.09
N VAL A 37 -25.48 3.75 3.44
CA VAL A 37 -24.92 2.45 3.03
C VAL A 37 -24.39 1.61 4.22
N GLY A 38 -24.18 2.17 5.40
CA GLY A 38 -23.78 1.39 6.57
C GLY A 38 -23.16 2.25 7.67
N LYS A 39 -22.97 1.66 8.85
CA LYS A 39 -22.23 2.31 9.94
C LYS A 39 -20.79 1.85 9.90
N VAL A 40 -19.86 2.78 9.76
CA VAL A 40 -18.43 2.55 9.78
C VAL A 40 -17.85 3.30 10.97
N ARG A 41 -17.00 2.63 11.74
CA ARG A 41 -16.29 3.21 12.89
C ARG A 41 -14.80 3.22 12.61
N ASN A 42 -14.22 4.41 12.75
CA ASN A 42 -12.78 4.59 12.72
C ASN A 42 -12.27 4.96 14.12
N THR A 43 -11.30 4.22 14.64
CA THR A 43 -10.68 4.47 15.94
C THR A 43 -9.17 4.39 15.85
N GLY A 44 -8.48 5.38 16.42
CA GLY A 44 -7.03 5.42 16.37
C GLY A 44 -6.39 6.22 17.49
N ILE A 45 -5.08 6.05 17.61
CA ILE A 45 -4.20 6.80 18.50
C ILE A 45 -3.10 7.40 17.65
N GLU A 46 -2.86 8.69 17.85
CA GLU A 46 -1.76 9.42 17.22
C GLU A 46 -0.77 9.89 18.28
N LEU A 47 0.51 9.74 17.99
CA LEU A 47 1.64 10.21 18.78
C LEU A 47 2.43 11.19 17.92
N SER A 48 2.68 12.38 18.46
CA SER A 48 3.59 13.35 17.87
C SER A 48 4.64 13.75 18.90
N MET A 49 5.90 13.62 18.52
CA MET A 49 7.06 13.97 19.32
C MET A 49 8.02 14.82 18.49
N SER A 50 8.53 15.88 19.10
CA SER A 50 9.58 16.71 18.53
C SER A 50 10.55 17.08 19.63
N TYR A 51 11.83 16.85 19.41
CA TYR A 51 12.87 17.05 20.40
C TYR A 51 14.05 17.80 19.81
N MET A 52 14.36 18.94 20.40
CA MET A 52 15.55 19.73 20.08
C MET A 52 16.73 19.20 20.89
N VAL A 53 17.54 18.36 20.25
CA VAL A 53 18.71 17.69 20.85
C VAL A 53 19.82 18.69 21.15
N LEU A 54 20.06 19.63 20.23
CA LEU A 54 21.10 20.65 20.34
C LEU A 54 20.53 22.00 19.95
N SER A 55 20.89 23.04 20.71
CA SER A 55 20.61 24.43 20.37
C SER A 55 21.78 25.32 20.81
N ARG A 56 22.42 25.94 19.82
CA ARG A 56 23.48 26.95 19.99
C ARG A 56 23.18 28.12 19.04
N PRO A 57 22.34 29.07 19.48
CA PRO A 57 21.91 30.19 18.65
C PRO A 57 23.05 31.04 18.10
N GLN A 58 24.17 31.17 18.84
CA GLN A 58 25.31 32.01 18.48
C GLN A 58 25.87 31.69 17.09
N ASP A 59 25.96 30.40 16.78
CA ASP A 59 26.49 29.90 15.50
C ASP A 59 25.40 29.27 14.62
N ARG A 60 24.12 29.56 14.91
CA ARG A 60 22.93 28.99 14.25
C ARG A 60 22.98 27.46 14.17
N THR A 61 23.52 26.82 15.20
CA THR A 61 23.68 25.37 15.24
C THR A 61 22.51 24.76 16.01
N PHE A 62 21.79 23.84 15.39
CA PHE A 62 20.68 23.15 16.04
C PHE A 62 20.51 21.74 15.45
N LEU A 63 19.95 20.84 16.25
CA LEU A 63 19.50 19.53 15.80
C LEU A 63 18.14 19.26 16.40
N THR A 64 17.15 19.06 15.54
CA THR A 64 15.79 18.68 15.92
C THR A 64 15.45 17.34 15.29
N LEU A 65 14.98 16.42 16.13
CA LEU A 65 14.42 15.15 15.70
C LEU A 65 12.92 15.21 15.89
N SER A 66 12.16 14.76 14.89
CA SER A 66 10.71 14.67 14.95
C SER A 66 10.26 13.26 14.62
N LEU A 67 9.22 12.80 15.31
CA LEU A 67 8.60 11.51 15.12
C LEU A 67 7.09 11.68 15.21
N ARG A 68 6.38 11.18 14.20
CA ARG A 68 4.94 11.02 14.20
C ARG A 68 4.64 9.55 14.01
N ALA A 69 3.65 9.05 14.72
CA ALA A 69 3.17 7.69 14.63
C ALA A 69 1.66 7.68 14.82
N ALA A 70 0.95 6.92 13.99
CA ALA A 70 -0.49 6.79 14.02
C ALA A 70 -0.86 5.31 13.86
N HIS A 71 -1.67 4.82 14.80
CA HIS A 71 -2.35 3.54 14.70
C HIS A 71 -3.82 3.82 14.46
N ASN A 72 -4.40 3.27 13.40
CA ASN A 72 -5.80 3.44 13.09
C ASN A 72 -6.45 2.10 12.77
N LYS A 73 -7.70 1.92 13.19
CA LYS A 73 -8.54 0.77 12.91
C LYS A 73 -9.84 1.26 12.30
N ASN A 74 -10.14 0.76 11.11
CA ASN A 74 -11.43 0.94 10.49
C ASN A 74 -12.24 -0.37 10.58
N ARG A 75 -13.51 -0.29 10.94
CA ARG A 75 -14.44 -1.43 11.04
C ARG A 75 -15.83 -1.07 10.57
N VAL A 76 -16.43 -1.95 9.77
CA VAL A 76 -17.86 -1.91 9.47
C VAL A 76 -18.61 -2.39 10.71
N VAL A 77 -19.48 -1.54 11.26
CA VAL A 77 -20.28 -1.81 12.47
C VAL A 77 -21.59 -2.50 12.11
N LYS A 78 -22.22 -2.07 11.01
CA LYS A 78 -23.45 -2.66 10.50
C LYS A 78 -23.55 -2.45 8.99
N ILE A 79 -23.71 -3.54 8.24
CA ILE A 79 -24.00 -3.54 6.80
C ILE A 79 -25.49 -3.26 6.54
N SER A 80 -25.77 -2.51 5.47
CA SER A 80 -27.14 -2.35 4.93
C SER A 80 -27.51 -3.54 4.05
N ASP A 81 -28.80 -3.66 3.68
CA ASP A 81 -29.22 -4.65 2.69
C ASP A 81 -28.63 -4.36 1.30
N SER A 82 -28.38 -3.08 0.96
CA SER A 82 -27.65 -2.70 -0.25
C SER A 82 -26.18 -3.16 -0.25
N MET A 83 -25.52 -3.24 0.91
CA MET A 83 -24.18 -3.83 1.02
C MET A 83 -24.19 -5.37 0.87
N LYS A 84 -25.27 -6.04 1.31
CA LYS A 84 -25.42 -7.49 1.09
C LYS A 84 -25.58 -7.80 -0.39
N ALA A 85 -26.48 -7.09 -1.07
CA ALA A 85 -26.66 -7.21 -2.52
C ALA A 85 -25.38 -6.84 -3.30
N TYR A 86 -24.59 -5.89 -2.79
CA TYR A 86 -23.26 -5.61 -3.35
C TYR A 86 -22.30 -6.79 -3.19
N ASN A 87 -22.25 -7.43 -2.02
CA ASN A 87 -21.40 -8.60 -1.81
C ASN A 87 -21.78 -9.77 -2.73
N GLU A 88 -23.07 -10.01 -2.96
CA GLU A 88 -23.56 -11.04 -3.89
C GLU A 88 -23.05 -10.79 -5.31
N LYS A 89 -23.16 -9.55 -5.81
CA LYS A 89 -22.58 -9.15 -7.10
C LYS A 89 -21.05 -9.30 -7.14
N MET A 90 -20.36 -9.06 -6.03
CA MET A 90 -18.92 -9.25 -5.94
C MET A 90 -18.52 -10.72 -5.93
N ASP A 91 -19.36 -11.61 -5.39
CA ASP A 91 -19.14 -13.07 -5.45
C ASP A 91 -19.28 -13.57 -6.89
N GLU A 92 -20.34 -13.16 -7.61
CA GLU A 92 -20.48 -13.45 -9.05
C GLU A 92 -19.28 -12.92 -9.86
N MET A 93 -18.81 -11.71 -9.53
CA MET A 93 -17.64 -11.12 -10.19
C MET A 93 -16.35 -11.86 -9.87
N ALA A 94 -16.19 -12.41 -8.67
CA ALA A 94 -15.00 -13.17 -8.27
C ALA A 94 -14.89 -14.53 -8.96
N GLU A 95 -16.00 -15.15 -9.34
CA GLU A 95 -16.00 -16.41 -10.08
C GLU A 95 -15.79 -16.20 -11.59
N SER A 96 -16.27 -15.07 -12.11
CA SER A 96 -16.16 -14.72 -13.53
C SER A 96 -14.86 -13.97 -13.88
N ASP A 97 -14.38 -13.08 -13.01
CA ASP A 97 -13.11 -12.36 -13.14
C ASP A 97 -12.13 -12.79 -12.05
N SER A 98 -10.86 -12.96 -12.43
CA SER A 98 -9.81 -13.44 -11.51
C SER A 98 -9.29 -12.35 -10.58
N LYS A 99 -9.97 -11.22 -10.54
CA LYS A 99 -9.53 -10.02 -9.83
C LYS A 99 -9.94 -10.10 -8.37
N LEU A 100 -9.19 -9.36 -7.55
CA LEU A 100 -9.56 -9.18 -6.17
C LEU A 100 -10.87 -8.38 -6.09
N VAL A 101 -11.82 -8.89 -5.31
CA VAL A 101 -13.08 -8.19 -5.03
C VAL A 101 -13.06 -7.60 -3.62
N THR A 102 -13.83 -6.54 -3.42
CA THR A 102 -14.00 -5.95 -2.09
C THR A 102 -15.32 -6.42 -1.52
N LYS A 103 -15.31 -6.97 -0.30
CA LYS A 103 -16.53 -7.37 0.41
C LYS A 103 -16.64 -6.67 1.76
N TYR A 104 -17.87 -6.40 2.19
CA TYR A 104 -18.16 -5.72 3.45
C TYR A 104 -18.94 -6.63 4.39
N TYR A 105 -18.41 -6.87 5.58
CA TYR A 105 -19.07 -7.67 6.62
C TYR A 105 -18.93 -6.99 7.98
N ASP A 106 -19.90 -7.22 8.84
CA ASP A 106 -19.90 -6.70 10.21
C ASP A 106 -18.63 -7.14 10.96
N GLY A 107 -18.00 -6.20 11.66
CA GLY A 107 -16.76 -6.44 12.40
C GLY A 107 -15.50 -6.54 11.54
N VAL A 108 -15.60 -6.36 10.21
CA VAL A 108 -14.45 -6.46 9.28
C VAL A 108 -13.95 -5.08 8.87
N SER A 109 -12.66 -4.97 8.54
CA SER A 109 -12.08 -3.77 7.95
C SER A 109 -12.69 -3.46 6.60
N MET A 110 -12.95 -2.19 6.31
CA MET A 110 -13.26 -1.78 4.94
C MET A 110 -12.10 -2.01 3.95
N ASN A 111 -10.88 -2.13 4.47
CA ASN A 111 -9.66 -2.36 3.70
C ASN A 111 -9.24 -3.84 3.73
N ALA A 112 -10.13 -4.73 4.17
CA ALA A 112 -9.87 -6.16 4.22
C ALA A 112 -9.65 -6.72 2.82
N ILE A 113 -8.67 -7.61 2.72
CA ILE A 113 -8.34 -8.35 1.51
C ILE A 113 -9.05 -9.69 1.61
N TRP A 114 -10.08 -9.87 0.78
CA TRP A 114 -10.83 -11.10 0.66
C TRP A 114 -10.22 -11.98 -0.42
N ALA A 115 -9.83 -13.19 -0.05
CA ALA A 115 -9.25 -14.14 -0.98
C ALA A 115 -9.50 -15.56 -0.49
N VAL A 116 -9.50 -16.53 -1.41
CA VAL A 116 -9.56 -17.94 -1.05
C VAL A 116 -8.19 -18.37 -0.52
N ARG A 117 -8.18 -19.17 0.54
CA ARG A 117 -6.91 -19.67 1.10
C ARG A 117 -6.29 -20.66 0.13
N SER A 118 -5.00 -20.50 -0.12
CA SER A 118 -4.20 -21.39 -0.97
C SER A 118 -3.14 -22.08 -0.13
N LEU A 119 -3.04 -23.40 -0.29
CA LEU A 119 -1.97 -24.24 0.29
C LEU A 119 -0.73 -24.28 -0.61
N GLY A 120 -0.76 -23.56 -1.74
CA GLY A 120 0.31 -23.52 -2.73
C GLY A 120 0.02 -24.37 -3.96
N ILE A 121 1.06 -24.58 -4.76
CA ILE A 121 0.99 -25.40 -5.95
C ILE A 121 1.33 -26.84 -5.56
N ASP A 122 0.44 -27.77 -5.91
CA ASP A 122 0.66 -29.19 -5.73
C ASP A 122 1.89 -29.64 -6.54
N PRO A 123 2.95 -30.18 -5.90
CA PRO A 123 4.11 -30.66 -6.62
C PRO A 123 3.81 -31.82 -7.56
N ALA A 124 2.78 -32.63 -7.31
CA ALA A 124 2.46 -33.79 -8.13
C ALA A 124 1.76 -33.38 -9.43
N THR A 125 0.78 -32.48 -9.33
CA THR A 125 -0.07 -32.10 -10.46
C THR A 125 0.30 -30.74 -11.05
N GLY A 126 0.87 -29.81 -10.29
CA GLY A 126 1.12 -28.43 -10.71
C GLY A 126 -0.08 -27.50 -10.60
N ARG A 127 -1.20 -27.99 -10.04
CA ARG A 127 -2.43 -27.23 -9.78
C ARG A 127 -2.37 -26.51 -8.44
N GLU A 128 -3.09 -25.41 -8.31
CA GLU A 128 -3.23 -24.73 -7.02
C GLU A 128 -4.19 -25.51 -6.11
N ILE A 129 -3.78 -25.74 -4.86
CA ILE A 129 -4.62 -26.36 -3.84
C ILE A 129 -5.29 -25.24 -3.04
N TYR A 130 -6.62 -25.21 -3.07
CA TYR A 130 -7.43 -24.31 -2.27
C TYR A 130 -7.84 -24.95 -0.95
N LEU A 131 -8.10 -24.12 0.05
CA LEU A 131 -8.61 -24.52 1.34
C LEU A 131 -9.97 -23.86 1.54
N THR A 132 -11.02 -24.67 1.59
CA THR A 132 -12.40 -24.21 1.82
C THR A 132 -12.53 -23.50 3.17
N LYS A 133 -13.63 -22.79 3.42
CA LYS A 133 -13.90 -22.19 4.73
C LYS A 133 -13.85 -23.21 5.87
N ASP A 134 -14.35 -24.41 5.63
CA ASP A 134 -14.41 -25.52 6.57
C ASP A 134 -13.06 -26.23 6.78
N GLY A 135 -12.01 -25.83 6.03
CA GLY A 135 -10.67 -26.39 6.18
C GLY A 135 -10.43 -27.66 5.38
N VAL A 136 -11.27 -27.93 4.37
CA VAL A 136 -11.09 -29.05 3.44
C VAL A 136 -10.25 -28.58 2.25
N SER A 137 -9.30 -29.40 1.81
CA SER A 137 -8.52 -29.12 0.61
C SER A 137 -9.30 -29.48 -0.66
N THR A 138 -9.27 -28.60 -1.67
CA THR A 138 -9.93 -28.82 -2.97
C THR A 138 -9.11 -28.18 -4.08
N TYR A 139 -9.26 -28.66 -5.32
CA TYR A 139 -8.70 -28.02 -6.51
C TYR A 139 -9.72 -27.11 -7.22
N GLU A 140 -10.93 -27.00 -6.69
CA GLU A 140 -11.97 -26.12 -7.20
C GLU A 140 -11.97 -24.78 -6.46
N TYR A 141 -11.89 -23.70 -7.21
CA TYR A 141 -12.05 -22.36 -6.67
C TYR A 141 -13.54 -22.04 -6.52
N ARG A 142 -13.95 -21.53 -5.36
CA ARG A 142 -15.31 -21.05 -5.09
C ARG A 142 -15.23 -19.69 -4.40
N ALA A 143 -15.97 -18.69 -4.88
CA ALA A 143 -15.96 -17.36 -4.24
C ALA A 143 -16.54 -17.43 -2.81
N GLU A 144 -17.46 -18.37 -2.59
CA GLU A 144 -18.01 -18.69 -1.28
C GLU A 144 -16.94 -19.06 -0.25
N ASP A 145 -15.77 -19.55 -0.65
CA ASP A 145 -14.69 -19.94 0.26
C ASP A 145 -13.76 -18.77 0.66
N MET A 146 -14.03 -17.55 0.18
CA MET A 146 -13.23 -16.38 0.52
C MET A 146 -13.25 -16.06 2.01
N VAL A 147 -12.07 -15.76 2.55
CA VAL A 147 -11.87 -15.27 3.91
C VAL A 147 -10.98 -14.04 3.92
N VAL A 148 -10.99 -13.31 5.04
CA VAL A 148 -10.08 -12.19 5.25
C VAL A 148 -8.64 -12.69 5.37
N CYS A 149 -7.87 -12.54 4.30
CA CYS A 149 -6.47 -12.96 4.23
C CYS A 149 -5.50 -11.84 4.63
N GLY A 150 -5.97 -10.59 4.67
CA GLY A 150 -5.18 -9.45 5.09
C GLY A 150 -5.97 -8.15 5.22
N ASP A 151 -5.26 -7.07 5.54
CA ASP A 151 -5.81 -5.72 5.64
C ASP A 151 -4.79 -4.75 5.03
N ASN A 152 -5.24 -3.93 4.08
CA ASN A 152 -4.41 -2.88 3.46
C ASN A 152 -4.11 -1.74 4.43
N LEU A 153 -4.87 -1.60 5.52
CA LEU A 153 -4.60 -0.58 6.54
C LEU A 153 -3.37 -0.99 7.36
N PRO A 154 -2.29 -0.17 7.38
CA PRO A 154 -1.10 -0.50 8.16
C PRO A 154 -1.40 -0.49 9.66
N LYS A 155 -0.72 -1.38 10.37
CA LYS A 155 -0.74 -1.41 11.85
C LYS A 155 -0.03 -0.21 12.44
N LEU A 156 0.93 0.40 11.76
CA LEU A 156 1.53 1.64 12.22
C LEU A 156 1.97 2.42 11.00
N ARG A 157 1.64 3.71 10.96
CA ARG A 157 2.14 4.61 9.93
C ARG A 157 2.59 5.91 10.55
N GLY A 158 3.50 6.61 9.91
CA GLY A 158 3.94 7.89 10.43
C GLY A 158 5.12 8.43 9.66
N SER A 159 5.82 9.35 10.31
CA SER A 159 7.01 9.96 9.76
C SER A 159 8.07 10.19 10.81
N PHE A 160 9.32 10.22 10.38
CA PHE A 160 10.39 10.78 11.19
C PHE A 160 11.15 11.80 10.36
N GLY A 161 11.61 12.84 11.03
CA GLY A 161 12.30 13.96 10.41
C GLY A 161 13.54 14.34 11.18
N ILE A 162 14.60 14.66 10.44
CA ILE A 162 15.85 15.21 10.97
C ILE A 162 15.99 16.62 10.42
N ASN A 163 16.17 17.60 11.30
CA ASN A 163 16.42 18.97 10.92
C ASN A 163 17.69 19.46 11.62
N LEU A 164 18.74 19.68 10.84
CA LEU A 164 20.08 20.05 11.32
C LEU A 164 20.48 21.40 10.71
N GLY A 165 20.93 22.30 11.56
CA GLY A 165 21.67 23.49 11.18
C GLY A 165 23.06 23.46 11.79
N TYR A 166 24.10 23.76 11.02
CA TYR A 166 25.47 23.86 11.50
C TYR A 166 26.26 24.92 10.74
N LYS A 167 26.51 26.08 11.38
CA LYS A 167 27.39 27.14 10.85
C LYS A 167 27.10 27.56 9.40
N GLY A 168 25.82 27.61 9.02
CA GLY A 168 25.37 27.96 7.66
C GLY A 168 24.89 26.76 6.85
N PHE A 169 25.37 25.55 7.14
CA PHE A 169 24.83 24.32 6.54
C PHE A 169 23.47 23.99 7.12
N GLY A 170 22.52 23.65 6.25
CA GLY A 170 21.21 23.13 6.60
C GLY A 170 21.02 21.74 5.98
N LEU A 171 20.48 20.82 6.76
CA LEU A 171 20.04 19.50 6.30
C LEU A 171 18.65 19.23 6.87
N ASN A 172 17.69 18.96 5.98
CA ASN A 172 16.38 18.50 6.35
C ASN A 172 16.09 17.17 5.65
N VAL A 173 15.77 16.13 6.42
CA VAL A 173 15.41 14.82 5.90
C VAL A 173 14.03 14.47 6.44
N MET A 174 13.12 14.09 5.56
CA MET A 174 11.80 13.59 5.92
C MET A 174 11.61 12.18 5.40
N CYS A 175 11.23 11.27 6.30
CA CYS A 175 10.95 9.89 5.98
C CYS A 175 9.53 9.53 6.42
N MET A 176 8.78 8.87 5.55
CA MET A 176 7.45 8.32 5.83
C MET A 176 7.55 6.81 5.92
N TYR A 177 6.86 6.19 6.87
CA TYR A 177 6.89 4.75 7.04
C TYR A 177 5.48 4.16 7.21
N GLU A 178 5.32 2.92 6.74
CA GLU A 178 4.14 2.09 6.94
C GLU A 178 4.58 0.69 7.37
N LEU A 179 4.02 0.18 8.46
CA LEU A 179 4.41 -1.10 9.04
C LEU A 179 3.18 -1.97 9.28
N GLY A 180 3.31 -3.25 8.94
CA GLY A 180 2.35 -4.29 9.26
C GLY A 180 1.09 -4.29 8.39
N ALA A 181 1.06 -3.54 7.30
CA ALA A 181 0.03 -3.70 6.27
C ALA A 181 0.19 -5.06 5.57
N LYS A 182 -0.86 -5.51 4.91
CA LYS A 182 -0.80 -6.55 3.89
C LYS A 182 -1.27 -5.95 2.58
N MET A 183 -0.80 -6.48 1.46
CA MET A 183 -1.19 -6.02 0.14
C MET A 183 -1.31 -7.23 -0.77
N TYR A 184 -2.36 -7.24 -1.59
CA TYR A 184 -2.49 -8.20 -2.67
C TYR A 184 -1.65 -7.74 -3.86
N ASN A 185 -0.72 -8.57 -4.32
CA ASN A 185 0.19 -8.21 -5.41
C ASN A 185 -0.44 -8.55 -6.77
N GLU A 186 -1.35 -7.69 -7.22
CA GLU A 186 -2.03 -7.82 -8.52
C GLU A 186 -1.05 -7.88 -9.69
N THR A 187 0.05 -7.11 -9.62
CA THR A 187 1.09 -7.14 -10.66
C THR A 187 1.67 -8.54 -10.86
N LEU A 188 1.92 -9.30 -9.78
CA LEU A 188 2.38 -10.68 -9.91
C LEU A 188 1.31 -11.59 -10.53
N VAL A 189 0.04 -11.33 -10.26
CA VAL A 189 -1.03 -12.12 -10.87
C VAL A 189 -1.14 -11.80 -12.35
N ASP A 190 -1.24 -10.53 -12.72
CA ASP A 190 -1.53 -10.12 -14.09
C ASP A 190 -0.32 -10.26 -15.04
N ARG A 191 0.89 -9.95 -14.56
CA ARG A 191 2.11 -9.95 -15.38
C ARG A 191 2.90 -11.24 -15.33
N VAL A 192 2.69 -12.03 -14.28
CA VAL A 192 3.38 -13.31 -14.10
C VAL A 192 2.34 -14.42 -14.24
N GLU A 193 1.39 -14.56 -13.34
CA GLU A 193 0.58 -15.79 -13.27
C GLU A 193 -0.46 -15.99 -14.39
N ASN A 194 -1.21 -14.96 -14.73
CA ASN A 194 -2.29 -14.98 -15.74
C ASN A 194 -1.85 -14.34 -17.05
N VAL A 195 -0.59 -14.55 -17.40
CA VAL A 195 -0.01 -13.91 -18.57
C VAL A 195 -0.50 -14.56 -19.87
N ASN A 196 -0.78 -13.73 -20.87
CA ASN A 196 -1.04 -14.19 -22.23
C ASN A 196 0.28 -14.25 -23.01
N MET A 197 0.71 -15.47 -23.37
CA MET A 197 1.98 -15.73 -24.06
C MET A 197 2.03 -15.23 -25.51
N SER A 198 0.90 -14.78 -26.08
CA SER A 198 0.84 -14.16 -27.41
C SER A 198 1.39 -12.72 -27.43
N TYR A 199 1.65 -12.13 -26.27
CA TYR A 199 2.18 -10.76 -26.13
C TYR A 199 3.55 -10.74 -25.48
N ALA A 200 4.20 -9.57 -25.46
CA ALA A 200 5.41 -9.36 -24.66
C ALA A 200 5.07 -9.54 -23.17
N VAL A 201 5.79 -10.45 -22.52
CA VAL A 201 5.56 -10.83 -21.12
C VAL A 201 6.69 -10.35 -20.21
N ASP A 202 6.42 -10.32 -18.92
CA ASP A 202 7.45 -10.00 -17.93
C ASP A 202 8.50 -11.13 -17.85
N LYS A 203 9.79 -10.77 -17.74
CA LYS A 203 10.87 -11.76 -17.63
C LYS A 203 10.72 -12.72 -16.43
N ARG A 204 10.05 -12.30 -15.35
CA ARG A 204 9.77 -13.13 -14.16
C ARG A 204 8.91 -14.34 -14.48
N VAL A 205 8.24 -14.34 -15.63
CA VAL A 205 7.50 -15.50 -16.13
C VAL A 205 8.41 -16.72 -16.30
N LEU A 206 9.72 -16.54 -16.51
CA LEU A 206 10.68 -17.64 -16.67
C LEU A 206 11.14 -18.26 -15.35
N GLU A 207 10.81 -17.67 -14.20
CA GLU A 207 11.36 -18.06 -12.91
C GLU A 207 10.31 -18.73 -12.00
N GLY A 208 10.72 -19.80 -11.29
CA GLY A 208 9.97 -20.32 -10.13
C GLY A 208 8.59 -20.91 -10.43
N ARG A 209 8.38 -21.43 -11.65
CA ARG A 209 7.16 -22.12 -12.09
C ARG A 209 7.29 -23.63 -12.04
N TRP A 210 6.15 -24.29 -11.86
CA TRP A 210 6.06 -25.74 -11.96
C TRP A 210 6.29 -26.20 -13.40
N GLN A 211 7.16 -27.20 -13.59
CA GLN A 211 7.42 -27.79 -14.90
C GLN A 211 7.24 -29.31 -14.92
N LYS A 212 7.54 -29.99 -13.82
CA LYS A 212 7.45 -31.45 -13.71
C LYS A 212 7.01 -31.89 -12.31
N PRO A 213 6.44 -33.10 -12.17
CA PRO A 213 6.11 -33.66 -10.88
C PRO A 213 7.31 -33.67 -9.92
N GLY A 214 7.09 -33.20 -8.69
CA GLY A 214 8.11 -33.02 -7.65
C GLY A 214 8.62 -31.59 -7.47
N ASP A 215 8.33 -30.68 -8.41
CA ASP A 215 8.74 -29.28 -8.32
C ASP A 215 7.99 -28.56 -7.18
N LYS A 216 8.74 -28.06 -6.18
CA LYS A 216 8.21 -27.23 -5.09
C LYS A 216 8.40 -25.75 -5.42
N VAL A 217 7.40 -25.16 -6.05
CA VAL A 217 7.48 -23.86 -6.69
C VAL A 217 6.32 -22.95 -6.31
N ARG A 218 6.49 -21.64 -6.52
CA ARG A 218 5.50 -20.64 -6.13
C ARG A 218 4.44 -20.43 -7.20
N PHE A 219 4.80 -20.56 -8.46
CA PHE A 219 3.96 -20.20 -9.60
C PHE A 219 3.48 -21.44 -10.35
N ARG A 220 2.25 -21.39 -10.86
CA ARG A 220 1.68 -22.49 -11.63
C ARG A 220 2.40 -22.67 -12.98
N SER A 221 2.16 -23.83 -13.58
CA SER A 221 2.52 -24.09 -14.97
C SER A 221 1.74 -23.19 -15.93
N LEU A 222 2.39 -22.78 -17.02
CA LEU A 222 1.72 -22.15 -18.18
C LEU A 222 1.31 -23.18 -19.24
N LYS A 223 1.77 -24.42 -19.10
CA LYS A 223 1.42 -25.52 -20.00
C LYS A 223 0.13 -26.17 -19.53
N GLN A 224 -0.45 -27.01 -20.39
CA GLN A 224 -1.55 -27.89 -20.02
C GLN A 224 -1.16 -28.76 -18.83
N VAL A 225 -2.07 -28.87 -17.86
CA VAL A 225 -1.88 -29.65 -16.63
C VAL A 225 -2.90 -30.77 -16.59
N TRP A 226 -2.48 -31.99 -16.22
CA TRP A 226 -3.39 -33.12 -16.08
C TRP A 226 -4.32 -32.94 -14.88
N ASP A 227 -5.62 -33.04 -15.12
CA ASP A 227 -6.66 -33.07 -14.10
C ASP A 227 -7.10 -34.54 -13.86
N PRO A 228 -6.67 -35.17 -12.74
CA PRO A 228 -7.05 -36.55 -12.45
C PRO A 228 -8.53 -36.70 -12.09
N GLU A 229 -9.22 -35.65 -11.64
CA GLU A 229 -10.65 -35.73 -11.31
C GLU A 229 -11.51 -35.76 -12.57
N LYS A 230 -11.11 -34.96 -13.58
CA LYS A 230 -11.83 -34.87 -14.87
C LYS A 230 -11.25 -35.78 -15.96
N GLN A 231 -10.15 -36.50 -15.66
CA GLN A 231 -9.43 -37.35 -16.59
C GLN A 231 -9.09 -36.63 -17.91
N ALA A 232 -8.70 -35.35 -17.82
CA ALA A 232 -8.46 -34.49 -18.97
C ALA A 232 -7.33 -33.49 -18.71
N TYR A 233 -6.68 -33.01 -19.77
CA TYR A 233 -5.74 -31.90 -19.67
C TYR A 233 -6.51 -30.58 -19.56
N LYS A 234 -6.24 -29.82 -18.49
CA LYS A 234 -6.76 -28.47 -18.30
C LYS A 234 -5.89 -27.48 -19.06
N VAL A 235 -6.50 -26.73 -19.96
CA VAL A 235 -5.87 -25.66 -20.75
C VAL A 235 -6.20 -24.32 -20.07
N ASP A 236 -5.24 -23.40 -20.02
CA ASP A 236 -5.45 -22.01 -19.59
C ASP A 236 -6.10 -21.84 -18.21
N GLU A 237 -5.69 -22.63 -17.21
CA GLU A 237 -6.16 -22.47 -15.83
C GLU A 237 -5.86 -21.06 -15.31
N LYS A 238 -6.88 -20.23 -15.11
CA LYS A 238 -6.72 -18.86 -14.58
C LYS A 238 -6.50 -18.92 -13.06
N THR A 239 -5.55 -18.15 -12.57
CA THR A 239 -5.34 -17.96 -11.14
C THR A 239 -6.26 -16.88 -10.61
N TYR A 240 -7.16 -17.27 -9.72
CA TYR A 240 -8.10 -16.37 -9.05
C TYR A 240 -7.49 -15.71 -7.81
N ALA A 241 -8.27 -14.83 -7.16
CA ALA A 241 -7.84 -14.14 -5.95
C ALA A 241 -7.59 -15.09 -4.77
N THR A 242 -6.31 -15.39 -4.50
CA THR A 242 -5.90 -16.33 -3.44
C THR A 242 -4.90 -15.72 -2.45
N SER A 243 -4.81 -16.31 -1.26
CA SER A 243 -3.89 -15.86 -0.20
C SER A 243 -2.41 -15.89 -0.62
N ARG A 244 -2.04 -16.63 -1.68
CA ARG A 244 -0.67 -16.77 -2.20
C ARG A 244 -0.05 -15.46 -2.68
N PHE A 245 -0.87 -14.50 -3.10
CA PHE A 245 -0.44 -13.17 -3.53
C PHE A 245 -0.66 -12.09 -2.47
N VAL A 246 -1.21 -12.44 -1.30
CA VAL A 246 -1.30 -11.55 -0.15
C VAL A 246 0.04 -11.52 0.57
N GLN A 247 0.74 -10.40 0.50
CA GLN A 247 2.08 -10.24 1.05
C GLN A 247 2.10 -9.20 2.17
N LYS A 248 2.99 -9.38 3.15
CA LYS A 248 3.21 -8.38 4.19
C LYS A 248 3.94 -7.16 3.59
N LYS A 249 3.36 -5.98 3.79
CA LYS A 249 3.90 -4.69 3.35
C LYS A 249 4.44 -3.93 4.56
N ASN A 250 5.76 -3.79 4.61
CA ASN A 250 6.45 -2.79 5.40
C ASN A 250 7.22 -1.89 4.43
N GLU A 251 7.14 -0.59 4.63
CA GLU A 251 7.60 0.39 3.67
C GLU A 251 8.23 1.60 4.37
N LEU A 252 9.34 2.07 3.81
CA LEU A 252 10.02 3.30 4.19
C LEU A 252 10.23 4.13 2.92
N ASN A 253 9.62 5.29 2.87
CA ASN A 253 9.81 6.27 1.80
C ASN A 253 10.66 7.44 2.36
N ILE A 254 11.82 7.69 1.75
CA ILE A 254 12.60 8.91 1.96
C ILE A 254 11.95 9.98 1.09
N SER A 255 10.98 10.67 1.68
CA SER A 255 10.10 11.62 0.99
C SER A 255 10.84 12.85 0.51
N SER A 256 11.75 13.40 1.32
CA SER A 256 12.59 14.51 0.89
C SER A 256 13.94 14.56 1.60
N ILE A 257 14.92 15.07 0.85
CA ILE A 257 16.22 15.49 1.38
C ILE A 257 16.48 16.89 0.85
N ASN A 258 16.65 17.84 1.77
CA ASN A 258 16.95 19.23 1.45
C ASN A 258 18.29 19.59 2.08
N PHE A 259 19.22 20.01 1.24
CA PHE A 259 20.49 20.56 1.67
C PHE A 259 20.51 22.06 1.39
N SER A 260 21.04 22.85 2.30
CA SER A 260 21.19 24.28 2.09
C SER A 260 22.48 24.82 2.69
N TYR A 261 22.94 25.94 2.15
CA TYR A 261 24.02 26.72 2.72
C TYR A 261 23.68 28.20 2.72
N ASP A 262 23.70 28.80 3.90
CA ASP A 262 23.51 30.23 4.12
C ASP A 262 24.86 30.90 4.35
N PHE A 263 25.16 31.90 3.52
CA PHE A 263 26.45 32.57 3.49
C PHE A 263 26.57 33.70 4.54
N PHE A 264 25.67 33.81 5.53
CA PHE A 264 25.64 34.92 6.50
C PHE A 264 26.98 35.23 7.21
N ARG A 265 27.91 34.28 7.30
CA ARG A 265 29.23 34.46 7.92
C ARG A 265 30.26 35.12 7.00
N HIS A 266 29.99 35.19 5.71
CA HIS A 266 30.95 35.64 4.72
C HIS A 266 30.82 37.13 4.44
N ALA A 267 31.92 37.86 4.62
CA ALA A 267 31.94 39.32 4.44
C ALA A 267 31.59 39.77 3.00
N PHE A 268 31.76 38.89 2.00
CA PHE A 268 31.43 39.22 0.63
C PHE A 268 29.94 39.49 0.41
N VAL A 269 29.05 38.88 1.20
CA VAL A 269 27.59 39.07 1.08
C VAL A 269 27.24 40.55 1.28
N LYS A 270 27.80 41.17 2.33
CA LYS A 270 27.65 42.60 2.59
C LYS A 270 28.36 43.47 1.54
N LYS A 271 29.55 43.06 1.08
CA LYS A 271 30.29 43.81 0.03
C LYS A 271 29.52 43.89 -1.29
N MET A 272 28.72 42.87 -1.59
CA MET A 272 27.85 42.83 -2.77
C MET A 272 26.51 43.55 -2.56
N GLY A 273 26.29 44.21 -1.43
CA GLY A 273 25.03 44.91 -1.12
C GLY A 273 23.86 43.99 -0.82
N MET A 274 24.11 42.73 -0.42
CA MET A 274 23.06 41.78 -0.05
C MET A 274 22.94 41.65 1.47
N GLU A 275 21.71 41.55 1.97
CA GLU A 275 21.39 41.15 3.35
C GLU A 275 21.54 39.64 3.56
N ARG A 276 21.16 38.83 2.55
CA ARG A 276 21.18 37.37 2.63
C ARG A 276 21.48 36.74 1.29
N LEU A 277 22.32 35.72 1.32
CA LEU A 277 22.59 34.82 0.21
C LEU A 277 22.48 33.38 0.71
N SER A 278 21.64 32.57 0.07
CA SER A 278 21.58 31.14 0.36
C SER A 278 21.36 30.31 -0.89
N VAL A 279 21.99 29.14 -0.92
CA VAL A 279 21.81 28.13 -1.96
C VAL A 279 21.15 26.92 -1.32
N ALA A 280 20.20 26.30 -2.00
CA ALA A 280 19.59 25.07 -1.55
C ALA A 280 19.39 24.09 -2.72
N PHE A 281 19.41 22.80 -2.36
CA PHE A 281 19.15 21.68 -3.23
C PHE A 281 18.09 20.80 -2.58
N TYR A 282 17.02 20.53 -3.32
CA TYR A 282 15.87 19.75 -2.86
C TYR A 282 15.73 18.50 -3.72
N MET A 283 15.53 17.37 -3.04
CA MET A 283 15.22 16.11 -3.67
C MET A 283 13.90 15.60 -3.09
N ASN A 284 12.94 15.26 -3.95
CA ASN A 284 11.68 14.65 -3.56
C ASN A 284 11.59 13.20 -4.08
N ASP A 285 10.91 12.34 -3.31
CA ASP A 285 10.73 10.91 -3.61
C ASP A 285 12.06 10.18 -3.87
N VAL A 286 13.03 10.43 -2.98
CA VAL A 286 14.44 10.03 -3.13
C VAL A 286 14.57 8.51 -3.26
N ALA A 287 14.01 7.78 -2.30
CA ALA A 287 14.12 6.32 -2.25
C ALA A 287 12.92 5.70 -1.53
N LYS A 288 12.56 4.51 -1.96
CA LYS A 288 11.46 3.73 -1.39
C LYS A 288 11.93 2.30 -1.15
N LEU A 289 11.98 1.92 0.11
CA LEU A 289 12.30 0.56 0.55
C LEU A 289 10.99 -0.12 0.93
N SER A 290 10.71 -1.28 0.34
CA SER A 290 9.48 -2.03 0.61
C SER A 290 9.77 -3.52 0.67
N THR A 291 9.07 -4.24 1.54
CA THR A 291 9.14 -5.71 1.60
C THR A 291 8.51 -6.39 0.39
N ILE A 292 7.70 -5.65 -0.37
CA ILE A 292 7.05 -6.13 -1.59
C ILE A 292 7.67 -5.44 -2.79
N LYS A 293 7.97 -6.21 -3.83
CA LYS A 293 8.32 -5.68 -5.15
C LYS A 293 7.03 -5.51 -5.94
N THR A 294 6.64 -4.26 -6.16
CA THR A 294 5.55 -3.90 -7.07
C THR A 294 6.09 -3.08 -8.22
N GLU A 295 5.46 -3.20 -9.38
CA GLU A 295 5.72 -2.25 -10.46
C GLU A 295 5.16 -0.87 -10.09
N ARG A 296 5.80 0.17 -10.61
CA ARG A 296 5.35 1.56 -10.48
C ARG A 296 5.42 2.22 -11.84
N GLY A 297 4.46 3.10 -12.09
CA GLY A 297 4.46 3.97 -13.25
C GLY A 297 4.07 3.34 -14.58
N LEU A 298 3.22 2.29 -14.52
CA LEU A 298 2.62 1.69 -15.72
C LEU A 298 1.59 2.60 -16.40
N SER A 299 0.93 3.48 -15.63
CA SER A 299 -0.02 4.47 -16.16
C SER A 299 0.57 5.88 -16.23
N TYR A 300 1.41 6.27 -15.27
CA TYR A 300 2.11 7.56 -15.26
C TYR A 300 3.56 7.40 -14.81
N PRO A 301 4.55 7.89 -15.56
CA PRO A 301 5.95 7.67 -15.25
C PRO A 301 6.30 8.18 -13.86
N PHE A 302 7.02 7.36 -13.11
CA PHE A 302 7.58 7.79 -11.83
C PHE A 302 8.73 8.77 -12.10
N ALA A 303 8.55 10.03 -11.70
CA ALA A 303 9.58 11.06 -11.80
C ALA A 303 10.20 11.36 -10.44
N ARG A 304 11.53 11.56 -10.42
CA ARG A 304 12.24 12.11 -9.27
C ARG A 304 12.57 13.56 -9.59
N ASN A 305 12.19 14.46 -8.70
CA ASN A 305 12.40 15.89 -8.88
C ASN A 305 13.63 16.35 -8.09
N TYR A 306 14.54 17.03 -8.79
CA TYR A 306 15.75 17.62 -8.26
C TYR A 306 15.70 19.12 -8.53
N ASN A 307 15.64 19.95 -7.49
CA ASN A 307 15.54 21.40 -7.62
C ASN A 307 16.74 22.08 -6.99
N PHE A 308 17.33 23.04 -7.70
CA PHE A 308 18.30 23.98 -7.15
C PHE A 308 17.64 25.34 -6.98
N SER A 309 17.85 25.99 -5.84
CA SER A 309 17.36 27.34 -5.59
C SER A 309 18.48 28.25 -5.10
N LEU A 310 18.46 29.48 -5.58
CA LEU A 310 19.28 30.58 -5.10
C LEU A 310 18.34 31.63 -4.52
N GLN A 311 18.55 32.01 -3.26
CA GLN A 311 17.78 33.05 -2.59
C GLN A 311 18.71 34.21 -2.23
N MET A 312 18.38 35.38 -2.75
CA MET A 312 19.06 36.64 -2.52
C MET A 312 18.08 37.66 -1.91
N THR A 313 18.53 38.39 -0.91
CA THR A 313 17.80 39.51 -0.30
C THR A 313 18.74 40.70 -0.24
N PHE A 314 18.27 41.87 -0.67
CA PHE A 314 19.02 43.13 -0.80
C PHE A 314 18.53 44.14 0.24
#